data_AF-C7BVL7-F1
#
_entry.id   AF-C7BVL7-F1
#
_cell.length_a   1.000
_cell.length_b   1.000
_cell.length_c   1.000
_cell.angle_alpha   90.00
_cell.angle_beta   90.00
_cell.angle_gamma   90.00
#
_symmetry.space_group_name_H-M   'P 1'
#
loop_
_entity.id
_entity.type
_entity.pdbx_description
1 polymer ?
#
loop_
_entity_poly.entity_id
_entity_poly.type
_entity_poly.pdbx_seq_one_letter_code
_entity_poly.pdbx_strand_id
1 'polypeptide(L)'
;MDLLKKFIEKQFGKDRKEVPIVALGNMKDLSNRKVDSDFAYSWAARERVKLFEVSAKDRNTLVEFVQYLGHRHFHPIKESKFSLSKKLKAEKSNPSILMDF
;
A
#
# COMPACT_ATOMS: atom_id res chain seq x y z
N MET A 1 -24.44 -2.89 -11.69
CA MET A 1 -23.17 -2.13 -11.60
C MET A 1 -22.36 -2.56 -10.36
N ASP A 2 -22.25 -3.86 -10.07
CA ASP A 2 -21.43 -4.41 -8.95
C ASP A 2 -20.35 -5.37 -9.49
N LEU A 3 -19.77 -5.01 -10.64
CA LEU A 3 -18.89 -5.91 -11.39
C LEU A 3 -17.54 -6.06 -10.70
N LEU A 4 -17.03 -4.99 -10.08
CA LEU A 4 -15.69 -4.99 -9.50
C LEU A 4 -15.63 -5.86 -8.24
N LYS A 5 -16.55 -5.66 -7.29
CA LYS A 5 -16.63 -6.46 -6.07
C LYS A 5 -16.79 -7.95 -6.38
N LYS A 6 -17.70 -8.30 -7.30
CA LYS A 6 -17.90 -9.70 -7.73
C LYS A 6 -16.64 -10.26 -8.41
N PHE A 7 -15.97 -9.46 -9.23
CA PHE A 7 -14.71 -9.85 -9.86
C PHE A 7 -13.61 -10.10 -8.82
N ILE A 8 -13.44 -9.20 -7.86
CA ILE A 8 -12.49 -9.34 -6.76
C ILE A 8 -12.78 -10.60 -5.94
N GLU A 9 -14.04 -10.83 -5.59
CA GLU A 9 -14.47 -12.03 -4.85
C GLU A 9 -14.20 -13.31 -5.64
N LYS A 10 -14.41 -13.30 -6.95
CA LYS A 10 -14.10 -14.43 -7.84
C LYS A 10 -12.60 -14.71 -7.95
N GLN A 11 -11.77 -13.67 -8.09
CA GLN A 11 -10.32 -13.81 -8.29
C GLN A 11 -9.56 -14.09 -7.01
N PHE A 12 -9.92 -13.41 -5.92
CA PHE A 12 -9.15 -13.42 -4.68
C PHE A 12 -9.86 -14.10 -3.52
N GLY A 13 -11.17 -14.42 -3.62
CA GLY A 13 -11.91 -15.25 -2.67
C GLY A 13 -11.49 -15.12 -1.20
N LYS A 14 -10.79 -16.17 -0.71
CA LYS A 14 -10.29 -16.28 0.67
C LYS A 14 -9.06 -15.39 0.93
N ASP A 15 -8.22 -15.19 -0.07
CA ASP A 15 -6.96 -14.44 -0.02
C ASP A 15 -7.16 -12.93 -0.24
N ARG A 16 -8.41 -12.48 -0.44
CA ARG A 16 -8.77 -11.06 -0.56
C ARG A 16 -8.21 -10.21 0.59
N LYS A 17 -8.08 -10.79 1.78
CA LYS A 17 -7.52 -10.08 2.94
C LYS A 17 -6.02 -9.80 2.79
N GLU A 18 -5.31 -10.67 2.08
CA GLU A 18 -3.86 -10.63 1.86
C GLU A 18 -3.47 -9.75 0.67
N VAL A 19 -4.39 -9.54 -0.28
CA VAL A 19 -4.17 -8.65 -1.44
C VAL A 19 -4.84 -7.28 -1.21
N PRO A 20 -4.09 -6.19 -0.96
CA PRO A 20 -4.68 -4.86 -1.00
C PRO A 20 -5.13 -4.51 -2.40
N ILE A 21 -6.35 -4.01 -2.48
CA ILE A 21 -6.92 -3.48 -3.70
C ILE A 21 -7.41 -2.08 -3.39
N VAL A 22 -6.97 -1.12 -4.21
CA VAL A 22 -7.34 0.30 -4.12
C VAL A 22 -7.79 0.78 -5.50
N ALA A 23 -8.68 1.76 -5.52
CA ALA A 23 -9.06 2.49 -6.73
C ALA A 23 -8.31 3.83 -6.77
N LEU A 24 -7.79 4.20 -7.94
CA LEU A 24 -7.15 5.50 -8.15
C LEU A 24 -8.00 6.33 -9.12
N GLY A 25 -8.54 7.44 -8.62
CA GLY A 25 -9.17 8.47 -9.44
C GLY A 25 -8.12 9.48 -9.90
N ASN A 26 -7.45 9.22 -11.02
CA ASN A 26 -6.40 10.09 -11.53
C ASN A 26 -6.95 11.40 -12.14
N MET A 27 -6.08 12.37 -12.37
CA MET A 27 -6.37 13.67 -12.98
C MET A 27 -7.32 14.52 -12.13
N LYS A 28 -7.20 14.45 -10.80
CA LYS A 28 -7.95 15.28 -9.85
C LYS A 28 -7.77 16.79 -10.10
N ASP A 29 -6.65 17.19 -10.69
CA ASP A 29 -6.32 18.57 -11.05
C ASP A 29 -7.16 19.15 -12.19
N LEU A 30 -7.88 18.33 -12.96
CA LEU A 30 -8.76 18.83 -14.02
C LEU A 30 -9.97 19.54 -13.42
N SER A 31 -10.33 20.71 -13.96
CA SER A 31 -11.52 21.44 -13.56
C SER A 31 -12.81 20.90 -14.21
N ASN A 32 -12.69 20.25 -15.37
CA ASN A 32 -13.81 19.75 -16.18
C ASN A 32 -14.05 18.24 -16.00
N ARG A 33 -13.99 17.76 -14.76
CA ARG A 33 -14.15 16.34 -14.44
C ARG A 33 -15.55 15.85 -14.82
N LYS A 34 -15.61 14.64 -15.39
CA LYS A 34 -16.86 13.95 -15.72
C LYS A 34 -17.38 13.08 -14.58
N VAL A 35 -16.50 12.75 -13.64
CA VAL A 35 -16.82 11.96 -12.46
C VAL A 35 -16.76 12.89 -11.27
N ASP A 36 -17.90 13.05 -10.62
CA ASP A 36 -18.03 13.79 -9.37
C ASP A 36 -17.34 13.03 -8.22
N SER A 37 -16.74 13.78 -7.28
CA SER A 37 -16.00 13.17 -6.16
C SER A 37 -16.93 12.36 -5.25
N ASP A 38 -18.10 12.90 -4.89
CA ASP A 38 -19.03 12.23 -3.97
C ASP A 38 -19.60 10.95 -4.59
N PHE A 39 -19.89 11.01 -5.90
CA PHE A 39 -20.24 9.82 -6.67
C PHE A 39 -19.13 8.76 -6.62
N ALA A 40 -17.87 9.15 -6.86
CA ALA A 40 -16.74 8.22 -6.86
C ALA A 40 -16.52 7.58 -5.49
N TYR A 41 -16.59 8.37 -4.40
CA TYR A 41 -16.49 7.84 -3.03
C TYR A 41 -17.64 6.89 -2.70
N SER A 42 -18.88 7.25 -3.04
CA SER A 42 -20.05 6.40 -2.85
C SER A 42 -19.94 5.08 -3.62
N TRP A 43 -19.46 5.14 -4.86
CA TRP A 43 -19.21 3.96 -5.68
C TRP A 43 -18.13 3.06 -5.06
N ALA A 44 -16.99 3.62 -4.65
CA ALA A 44 -15.89 2.87 -4.05
C ALA A 44 -16.31 2.19 -2.74
N ALA A 45 -17.10 2.88 -1.91
CA ALA A 45 -17.69 2.31 -0.70
C ALA A 45 -18.59 1.10 -1.00
N ARG A 46 -19.45 1.19 -2.03
CA ARG A 46 -20.30 0.08 -2.48
C ARG A 46 -19.47 -1.11 -2.99
N GLU A 47 -18.42 -0.84 -3.76
CA GLU A 47 -17.50 -1.86 -4.29
C GLU A 47 -16.53 -2.42 -3.21
N ARG A 48 -16.54 -1.83 -2.01
CA ARG A 48 -15.67 -2.19 -0.88
C ARG A 48 -14.18 -2.11 -1.22
N VAL A 49 -13.80 -1.03 -1.90
CA VAL A 49 -12.42 -0.68 -2.24
C VAL A 49 -12.10 0.72 -1.71
N LYS A 50 -10.85 0.96 -1.29
CA LYS A 50 -10.42 2.29 -0.85
C LYS A 50 -10.10 3.13 -2.10
N LEU A 51 -10.71 4.31 -2.21
CA LEU A 51 -10.44 5.27 -3.28
C LEU A 51 -9.38 6.29 -2.84
N PHE A 52 -8.45 6.60 -3.73
CA PHE A 52 -7.59 7.78 -3.65
C PHE A 52 -7.75 8.61 -4.93
N GLU A 53 -8.16 9.86 -4.79
CA GLU A 53 -8.16 10.80 -5.91
C GLU A 53 -6.78 11.45 -6.01
N VAL A 54 -6.12 11.29 -7.15
CA VAL A 54 -4.71 11.65 -7.34
C VAL A 54 -4.51 12.48 -8.60
N SER A 55 -3.36 13.12 -8.69
CA SER A 55 -2.83 13.70 -9.92
C SER A 55 -1.38 13.32 -10.09
N ALA A 56 -1.03 12.75 -11.24
CA ALA A 56 0.37 12.52 -11.60
C ALA A 56 1.21 13.82 -11.68
N LYS A 57 0.56 14.99 -11.79
CA LYS A 57 1.24 16.30 -11.81
C LYS A 57 1.56 16.82 -10.42
N ASP A 58 0.85 16.37 -9.40
CA ASP A 58 1.11 16.73 -8.01
C ASP A 58 1.49 15.48 -7.21
N ARG A 59 2.80 15.32 -6.99
CA ARG A 59 3.39 14.21 -6.26
C ARG A 59 2.78 14.05 -4.86
N ASN A 60 2.36 15.13 -4.21
CA ASN A 60 1.82 15.05 -2.85
C ASN A 60 0.55 14.21 -2.79
N THR A 61 -0.28 14.26 -3.85
CA THR A 61 -1.49 13.45 -3.95
C THR A 61 -1.21 11.95 -4.08
N LEU A 62 0.00 11.56 -4.48
CA LEU A 62 0.39 10.15 -4.65
C LEU A 62 0.92 9.53 -3.34
N VAL A 63 1.40 10.35 -2.40
CA VAL A 63 2.09 9.87 -1.19
C VAL A 63 1.19 8.96 -0.36
N GLU A 64 -0.06 9.35 -0.14
CA GLU A 64 -0.97 8.64 0.76
C GLU A 64 -1.29 7.23 0.28
N PHE A 65 -1.57 7.04 -1.03
CA PHE A 65 -1.92 5.71 -1.53
C PHE A 65 -0.71 4.76 -1.49
N VAL A 66 0.50 5.28 -1.80
CA VAL A 66 1.74 4.49 -1.75
C VAL A 66 2.02 4.07 -0.31
N GLN A 67 1.91 5.00 0.65
CA GLN A 67 2.05 4.68 2.06
C GLN A 67 1.02 3.65 2.51
N TYR A 68 -0.25 3.80 2.10
CA TYR A 68 -1.31 2.84 2.44
C TYR A 68 -1.00 1.42 1.96
N LEU A 69 -0.53 1.27 0.72
CA LEU A 69 -0.12 -0.04 0.18
C LEU A 69 1.11 -0.59 0.92
N GLY A 70 2.09 0.27 1.21
CA GLY A 70 3.30 -0.11 1.95
C GLY A 70 2.97 -0.65 3.35
N HIS A 71 2.17 0.07 4.14
CA HIS A 71 1.85 -0.35 5.51
C HIS A 71 1.10 -1.69 5.58
N ARG A 72 0.34 -2.08 4.56
CA ARG A 72 -0.40 -3.35 4.56
C ARG A 72 0.48 -4.54 4.19
N HIS A 73 1.54 -4.32 3.40
CA HIS A 73 2.43 -5.39 2.93
C HIS A 73 3.70 -5.54 3.77
N PHE A 74 4.18 -4.46 4.35
CA PHE A 74 5.34 -4.52 5.23
C PHE A 74 4.85 -4.77 6.65
N HIS A 75 5.32 -5.88 7.26
CA HIS A 75 5.22 -6.05 8.71
C HIS A 75 5.72 -4.76 9.38
N PRO A 76 5.14 -4.34 10.53
CA PRO A 76 5.72 -3.25 11.29
C PRO A 76 7.21 -3.52 11.47
N ILE A 77 8.06 -2.56 11.10
CA ILE A 77 9.53 -2.68 11.19
C ILE A 77 9.99 -3.13 12.60
N LYS A 78 9.14 -2.92 13.62
CA LYS A 78 9.33 -3.33 15.00
C LYS A 78 9.38 -4.85 15.23
N GLU A 79 8.86 -5.67 14.31
CA GLU A 79 8.92 -7.14 14.41
C GLU A 79 9.58 -7.72 13.16
N SER A 80 10.89 -7.57 13.06
CA SER A 80 11.67 -8.35 12.12
C SER A 80 11.51 -9.84 12.46
N LYS A 81 10.83 -10.59 11.59
CA LYS A 81 10.83 -12.07 11.62
C LYS A 81 12.13 -12.66 11.08
N PHE A 82 13.12 -11.83 10.76
CA PHE A 82 14.47 -12.27 10.47
C PHE A 82 15.10 -12.78 11.77
N SER A 83 14.80 -14.02 12.11
CA SER A 83 15.50 -14.76 13.14
C SER A 83 16.90 -15.01 12.62
N LEU A 84 17.87 -14.20 13.05
CA LEU A 84 19.27 -14.58 12.97
C LEU A 84 19.38 -15.91 13.72
N SER A 85 19.65 -16.98 12.98
CA SER A 85 19.87 -18.30 13.58
C SER A 85 20.90 -18.13 14.69
N LYS A 86 20.69 -18.72 15.88
CA LYS A 86 21.59 -18.61 17.05
C LYS A 86 23.07 -18.97 16.75
N LYS A 87 23.37 -19.51 15.56
CA LYS A 87 24.73 -19.69 15.01
C LYS A 87 25.48 -18.38 14.69
N LEU A 88 24.83 -17.23 14.71
CA LEU A 88 25.46 -15.90 14.55
C LEU A 88 25.51 -15.10 15.87
N LYS A 89 25.48 -15.77 17.03
CA LYS A 89 26.01 -15.13 18.25
C LYS A 89 27.49 -14.86 17.98
N ALA A 90 27.84 -13.58 17.90
CA ALA A 90 29.19 -13.10 17.69
C ALA A 90 30.18 -13.91 18.54
N GLU A 91 31.03 -14.69 17.86
CA GLU A 91 32.31 -15.04 18.43
C GLU A 91 33.08 -13.71 18.56
N LYS A 92 33.61 -13.47 19.77
CA LYS A 92 34.36 -12.30 20.26
C LYS A 92 34.61 -11.17 19.24
N SER A 93 34.19 -9.96 19.63
CA SER A 93 34.51 -8.69 18.97
C SER A 93 35.94 -8.66 18.42
N ASN A 94 36.06 -8.73 17.09
CA ASN A 94 37.31 -8.47 16.40
C ASN A 94 37.58 -6.96 16.48
N PRO A 95 38.69 -6.49 17.08
CA PRO A 95 39.02 -5.07 17.16
C PRO A 95 39.40 -4.45 15.81
N SER A 96 39.29 -5.20 14.71
CA SER A 96 39.72 -4.81 13.36
C SER A 96 38.78 -3.83 12.64
N ILE A 97 37.63 -3.49 13.21
CA ILE A 97 36.74 -2.43 12.68
C ILE A 97 36.97 -1.17 13.51
N LEU A 98 38.19 -0.64 13.47
CA LEU A 98 38.41 0.77 13.67
C LEU A 98 38.09 1.43 12.32
N MET A 99 36.99 2.18 12.26
CA MET A 99 36.80 3.13 11.18
C MET A 99 37.88 4.21 11.34
N ASP A 100 38.86 4.23 10.44
CA ASP A 100 39.66 5.43 10.23
C ASP A 100 38.73 6.53 9.72
N PHE A 101 38.75 7.63 10.48
CA PHE A 101 38.05 8.92 10.41
C PHE A 101 37.16 9.24 9.20
#